data_AF-A0A0Q0FEB3-F1
#
_entry.id   AF-A0A0Q0FEB3-F1
#
_cell.length_a   1.000
_cell.length_b   1.000
_cell.length_c   1.000
_cell.angle_alpha   90.00
_cell.angle_beta   90.00
_cell.angle_gamma   90.00
#
_symmetry.space_group_name_H-M   'P 1'
#
loop_
_entity.id
_entity.type
_entity.pdbx_description
1 polymer ?
#
loop_
_entity_poly.entity_id
_entity_poly.type
_entity_poly.pdbx_seq_one_letter_code
_entity_poly.pdbx_strand_id
1 'polypeptide(L)'
;MQMDFIFRDAVADDVEALLVLENECFEGDRLTPRSFHWMIHRANACLIVAEHAGQLTGYALVLFHRGTSLGRLYSLAIADSARGQGLGRQLLQRAEQQ
;
A
#
# COMPACT_ATOMS: atom_id res chain seq x y z
N MET A 1 -11.51 20.37 -1.97
CA MET A 1 -11.56 19.54 -3.20
C MET A 1 -11.26 18.12 -2.75
N GLN A 2 -12.18 17.19 -2.92
CA GLN A 2 -11.99 15.79 -2.50
C GLN A 2 -11.41 15.03 -3.69
N MET A 3 -10.23 14.40 -3.53
CA MET A 3 -9.70 13.53 -4.57
C MET A 3 -10.47 12.20 -4.53
N ASP A 4 -10.95 11.77 -5.69
CA ASP A 4 -11.58 10.46 -5.85
C ASP A 4 -10.48 9.40 -6.01
N PHE A 5 -10.41 8.47 -5.08
CA PHE A 5 -9.44 7.38 -5.08
C PHE A 5 -10.10 6.07 -5.50
N ILE A 6 -9.43 5.35 -6.40
CA ILE A 6 -9.76 3.97 -6.76
C ILE A 6 -8.86 3.05 -5.93
N PHE A 7 -9.45 2.05 -5.29
CA PHE A 7 -8.73 1.11 -4.44
C PHE A 7 -8.77 -0.29 -5.03
N ARG A 8 -7.64 -1.00 -5.00
CA ARG A 8 -7.52 -2.37 -5.49
C ARG A 8 -6.33 -3.08 -4.86
N ASP A 9 -6.28 -4.40 -4.99
CA ASP A 9 -5.07 -5.15 -4.68
C ASP A 9 -3.94 -4.77 -5.64
N ALA A 10 -2.72 -4.74 -5.12
CA ALA A 10 -1.53 -4.56 -5.93
C ALA A 10 -1.28 -5.76 -6.84
N VAL A 11 -0.83 -5.47 -8.06
CA VAL A 11 -0.37 -6.44 -9.04
C VAL A 11 1.11 -6.23 -9.35
N ALA A 12 1.73 -7.20 -10.03
CA ALA A 12 3.16 -7.14 -10.35
C ALA A 12 3.56 -5.88 -11.14
N ASP A 13 2.66 -5.39 -12.00
CA ASP A 13 2.88 -4.21 -12.83
C ASP A 13 2.93 -2.91 -12.00
N ASP A 14 2.43 -2.92 -10.77
CA ASP A 14 2.50 -1.76 -9.86
C ASP A 14 3.89 -1.58 -9.24
N VAL A 15 4.79 -2.57 -9.31
CA VAL A 15 6.05 -2.56 -8.54
C VAL A 15 6.91 -1.34 -8.86
N GLU A 16 6.96 -0.90 -10.11
CA GLU A 16 7.70 0.31 -10.47
C GLU A 16 7.10 1.56 -9.80
N ALA A 17 5.78 1.74 -9.87
CA ALA A 17 5.08 2.86 -9.25
C ALA A 17 5.15 2.83 -7.72
N LEU A 18 5.07 1.64 -7.12
CA LEU A 18 5.24 1.42 -5.68
C LEU A 18 6.63 1.84 -5.22
N LEU A 19 7.67 1.53 -6.00
CA LEU A 19 9.04 1.95 -5.66
C LEU A 19 9.20 3.46 -5.73
N VAL A 20 8.62 4.13 -6.72
CA VAL A 20 8.65 5.60 -6.80
C VAL A 20 8.02 6.19 -5.54
N LEU A 21 6.80 5.78 -5.21
CA LEU A 21 6.08 6.23 -4.03
C LEU A 21 6.83 5.92 -2.71
N GLU A 22 7.44 4.74 -2.61
CA GLU A 22 8.24 4.33 -1.45
C GLU A 22 9.44 5.25 -1.23
N ASN A 23 10.16 5.56 -2.32
CA ASN A 23 11.33 6.43 -2.27
C ASN A 23 10.97 7.88 -1.92
N GLU A 24 9.78 8.33 -2.30
CA GLU A 24 9.24 9.65 -1.93
C GLU A 24 8.80 9.70 -0.46
N CYS A 25 8.22 8.61 0.07
CA CYS A 25 7.62 8.60 1.40
C CYS A 25 8.62 8.36 2.54
N PHE A 26 9.70 7.62 2.28
CA PHE A 26 10.61 7.17 3.33
C PHE A 26 12.05 7.56 3.00
N GLU A 27 12.84 7.94 4.00
CA GLU A 27 14.28 8.23 3.85
C GLU A 27 15.16 6.99 4.13
N GLY A 28 14.62 5.98 4.81
CA GLY A 28 15.28 4.72 5.15
C GLY A 28 14.25 3.60 5.40
N ASP A 29 14.73 2.37 5.62
CA ASP A 29 13.90 1.16 5.79
C ASP A 29 12.87 0.93 4.66
N ARG A 30 13.29 1.20 3.43
CA ARG A 30 12.45 1.09 2.23
C ARG A 30 12.25 -0.36 1.81
N LEU A 31 11.05 -0.66 1.34
CA LEU A 31 10.78 -1.89 0.61
C LEU A 31 11.57 -1.93 -0.71
N THR A 32 12.19 -3.08 -0.96
CA THR A 32 12.91 -3.34 -2.22
C THR A 32 11.95 -3.87 -3.29
N PRO A 33 12.33 -3.84 -4.58
CA PRO A 33 11.51 -4.44 -5.65
C PRO A 33 11.21 -5.91 -5.37
N ARG A 34 12.21 -6.65 -4.88
CA ARG A 34 12.08 -8.05 -4.49
C ARG A 34 11.09 -8.24 -3.35
N SER A 35 11.09 -7.33 -2.37
CA SER A 35 10.14 -7.35 -1.26
C SER A 35 8.71 -7.18 -1.79
N PHE A 36 8.46 -6.17 -2.64
CA PHE A 36 7.12 -5.98 -3.23
C PHE A 36 6.65 -7.20 -4.03
N HIS A 37 7.48 -7.74 -4.93
CA HIS A 37 7.12 -8.97 -5.66
C HIS A 37 6.81 -10.14 -4.72
N TRP A 38 7.56 -10.30 -3.64
CA TRP A 38 7.30 -11.34 -2.65
C TRP A 38 5.97 -11.10 -1.92
N MET A 39 5.68 -9.85 -1.52
CA MET A 39 4.42 -9.48 -0.88
C MET A 39 3.20 -9.76 -1.76
N ILE A 40 3.29 -9.42 -3.06
CA ILE A 40 2.22 -9.59 -4.04
C ILE A 40 1.93 -11.07 -4.33
N HIS A 41 2.97 -11.91 -4.43
CA HIS A 41 2.79 -13.28 -4.95
C HIS A 41 2.83 -14.40 -3.91
N ARG A 42 3.51 -14.19 -2.77
CA ARG A 42 3.94 -15.30 -1.91
C ARG A 42 3.70 -15.08 -0.42
N ALA A 43 3.63 -13.83 0.01
CA ALA A 43 3.38 -13.52 1.40
C ALA A 43 1.94 -13.85 1.78
N ASN A 44 1.72 -14.20 3.05
CA ASN A 44 0.38 -14.14 3.62
C ASN A 44 0.09 -12.68 3.98
N ALA A 45 -0.12 -11.86 2.95
CA ALA A 45 -0.19 -10.41 3.07
C ALA A 45 -1.34 -9.85 2.25
N CYS A 46 -1.80 -8.67 2.65
CA CYS A 46 -2.69 -7.82 1.90
C CYS A 46 -1.92 -6.54 1.53
N LEU A 47 -1.85 -6.23 0.23
CA LEU A 47 -1.27 -5.00 -0.28
C LEU A 47 -2.32 -4.25 -1.10
N ILE A 48 -2.97 -3.27 -0.47
CA ILE A 48 -3.96 -2.41 -1.13
C ILE A 48 -3.27 -1.16 -1.64
N VAL A 49 -3.52 -0.81 -2.89
CA VAL A 49 -3.10 0.46 -3.49
C VAL A 49 -4.29 1.39 -3.66
N ALA A 50 -4.00 2.69 -3.58
CA ALA A 50 -4.92 3.75 -3.94
C ALA A 50 -4.37 4.48 -5.16
N GLU A 51 -5.23 4.69 -6.14
CA GLU A 51 -4.93 5.37 -7.39
C GLU A 51 -5.81 6.60 -7.53
N HIS A 52 -5.24 7.70 -8.02
CA HIS A 52 -5.97 8.87 -8.45
C HIS A 52 -5.47 9.30 -9.83
N ALA A 53 -6.39 9.50 -10.77
CA ALA A 53 -6.07 9.92 -12.14
C ALA A 53 -4.96 9.07 -12.82
N GLY A 54 -4.96 7.75 -12.61
CA GLY A 54 -3.96 6.84 -13.20
C GLY A 54 -2.64 6.74 -12.44
N GLN A 55 -2.50 7.42 -11.29
CA GLN A 55 -1.26 7.42 -10.50
C GLN A 55 -1.48 6.84 -9.11
N LEU A 56 -0.54 6.02 -8.64
CA LEU A 56 -0.57 5.53 -7.26
C LEU A 56 -0.27 6.68 -6.30
N THR A 57 -1.21 6.94 -5.40
CA THR A 57 -1.14 8.01 -4.41
C THR A 57 -0.95 7.49 -2.99
N GLY A 58 -1.11 6.19 -2.77
CA GLY A 58 -0.87 5.55 -1.49
C GLY A 58 -0.98 4.04 -1.56
N TYR A 59 -0.44 3.37 -0.55
CA TYR A 59 -0.64 1.93 -0.36
C TYR A 59 -0.64 1.57 1.13
N ALA A 60 -1.30 0.47 1.50
CA ALA A 60 -1.18 -0.17 2.80
C ALA A 60 -0.78 -1.64 2.64
N LEU A 61 0.25 -2.06 3.37
CA LEU A 61 0.76 -3.42 3.41
C LEU A 61 0.54 -4.02 4.81
N VAL A 62 -0.27 -5.07 4.89
CA VAL A 62 -0.56 -5.80 6.13
C VAL A 62 -0.08 -7.24 6.00
N LEU A 63 0.66 -7.73 6.99
CA LEU A 63 1.10 -9.12 7.09
C LEU A 63 0.22 -9.89 8.07
N PHE A 64 -0.27 -11.06 7.67
CA PHE A 64 -1.10 -11.92 8.50
C PHE A 64 -0.31 -13.08 9.10
N HIS A 65 -0.46 -13.29 10.40
CA HIS A 65 0.15 -14.43 11.08
C HIS A 65 -0.65 -15.71 10.80
N ARG A 66 0.06 -16.78 10.44
CA ARG A 66 -0.60 -18.08 10.19
C ARG A 66 -1.25 -18.60 11.47
N GLY A 67 -2.51 -19.00 11.38
CA GLY A 67 -3.26 -19.63 12.47
C GLY A 67 -3.82 -18.64 13.51
N THR A 68 -3.80 -17.33 13.24
CA THR A 68 -4.46 -16.32 14.10
C THR A 68 -5.22 -15.29 13.25
N SER A 69 -6.09 -14.50 13.88
CA SER A 69 -6.74 -13.34 13.28
C SER A 69 -5.88 -12.06 13.35
N LEU A 70 -4.58 -12.16 13.65
CA LEU A 70 -3.71 -11.01 13.85
C LEU A 70 -3.02 -10.58 12.55
N GLY A 71 -3.36 -9.37 12.09
CA GLY A 71 -2.63 -8.62 11.08
C GLY A 71 -1.65 -7.62 11.72
N ARG A 72 -0.46 -7.47 11.11
CA ARG A 72 0.48 -6.39 11.42
C ARG A 72 0.53 -5.44 10.25
N LEU A 73 0.21 -4.17 10.47
CA LEU A 73 0.53 -3.12 9.51
C LEU A 73 2.06 -3.04 9.38
N TYR A 74 2.56 -3.37 8.20
CA TYR A 74 3.99 -3.45 7.92
C TYR A 74 4.50 -2.16 7.29
N SER A 75 3.76 -1.61 6.31
CA SER A 75 4.07 -0.31 5.72
C SER A 75 2.78 0.41 5.29
N LEU A 76 2.80 1.74 5.37
CA LEU A 76 1.72 2.63 4.93
C LEU A 76 2.37 3.88 4.32
N ALA A 77 2.22 4.04 3.01
CA ALA A 77 2.76 5.18 2.27
C ALA A 77 1.63 6.02 1.70
N ILE A 78 1.78 7.34 1.75
CA ILE A 78 0.85 8.31 1.16
C ILE A 78 1.68 9.43 0.53
N ALA A 79 1.49 9.60 -0.79
CA ALA A 79 2.11 10.65 -1.58
C ALA A 79 1.79 12.01 -0.96
N ASP A 80 2.75 12.94 -0.97
CA ASP A 80 2.60 14.23 -0.28
C ASP A 80 1.38 15.02 -0.79
N SER A 81 1.12 14.95 -2.10
CA SER A 81 -0.04 15.56 -2.76
C SER A 81 -1.40 15.01 -2.30
N ALA A 82 -1.43 13.80 -1.73
CA ALA A 82 -2.65 13.12 -1.27
C ALA A 82 -2.80 13.11 0.27
N ARG A 83 -1.86 13.70 1.02
CA ARG A 83 -1.94 13.80 2.49
C ARG A 83 -3.05 14.76 2.92
N GLY A 84 -3.53 14.59 4.16
CA GLY A 84 -4.60 15.41 4.74
C GLY A 84 -6.02 15.10 4.21
N GLN A 85 -6.17 14.15 3.28
CA GLN A 85 -7.46 13.79 2.68
C GLN A 85 -8.11 12.54 3.29
N GLY A 86 -7.56 12.05 4.40
CA GLY A 86 -8.02 10.83 5.06
C GLY A 86 -7.69 9.54 4.32
N LEU A 87 -6.83 9.57 3.29
CA LEU A 87 -6.49 8.41 2.46
C LEU A 87 -5.92 7.24 3.29
N GLY A 88 -5.04 7.51 4.25
CA GLY A 88 -4.46 6.47 5.11
C GLY A 88 -5.52 5.68 5.89
N ARG A 89 -6.53 6.37 6.42
CA ARG A 89 -7.66 5.73 7.11
C ARG A 89 -8.45 4.85 6.14
N GLN A 90 -8.70 5.33 4.93
CA GLN A 90 -9.46 4.58 3.92
C GLN A 90 -8.72 3.33 3.42
N LEU A 91 -7.39 3.40 3.33
CA LEU A 91 -6.52 2.27 3.02
C LEU A 91 -6.57 1.22 4.13
N LEU A 92 -6.42 1.63 5.38
CA LEU A 92 -6.46 0.72 6.53
C LEU A 92 -7.82 0.02 6.66
N GLN A 93 -8.92 0.75 6.53
CA GLN A 93 -10.26 0.18 6.60
C GLN A 93 -10.50 -0.90 5.54
N ARG A 94 -9.89 -0.77 4.36
CA ARG A 94 -9.97 -1.80 3.31
C ARG A 94 -9.07 -2.99 3.61
N ALA A 95 -7.87 -2.74 4.11
CA ALA A 95 -6.96 -3.82 4.51
C ALA A 95 -7.51 -4.66 5.67
N GLU A 96 -8.34 -4.08 6.55
CA GLU A 96 -9.04 -4.77 7.63
C GLU A 96 -10.23 -5.64 7.17
N GLN A 97 -10.70 -5.48 5.93
CA GLN A 97 -11.86 -6.21 5.38
C GLN A 97 -11.46 -7.44 4.54
N GLN A 98 -10.17 -7.74 4.45
CA GLN A 98 -9.61 -8.88 3.70
C GLN A 98 -9.61 -10.18 4.52
#